data_AF-A0A9E5YMH0-F1
#
_entry.id   AF-A0A9E5YMH0-F1
#
_cell.length_a   1.000
_cell.length_b   1.000
_cell.length_c   1.000
_cell.angle_alpha   90.00
_cell.angle_beta   90.00
_cell.angle_gamma   90.00
#
_symmetry.space_group_name_H-M   'P 1'
#
loop_
_entity.id
_entity.type
_entity.pdbx_description
1 polymer ?
#
loop_
_entity_poly.entity_id
_entity_poly.type
_entity_poly.pdbx_seq_one_letter_code
_entity_poly.pdbx_strand_id
1 'polypeptide(L)'
;MKNALIILLVVLLAASFSFAAEPAPDSGKALFEARCSQCHALDRALKKTKTLPEWKKTTAKMAKYAKGKITEKEAEQIAGYLAGRNKK
;
A
#
# COMPACT_ATOMS: atom_id res chain seq x y z
N MET A 1 21.97 27.91 -38.07
CA MET A 1 22.91 27.42 -37.01
C MET A 1 22.48 27.81 -35.61
N LYS A 2 22.04 29.05 -35.35
CA LYS A 2 21.58 29.54 -34.04
C LYS A 2 20.34 28.79 -33.50
N ASN A 3 19.42 28.40 -34.38
CA ASN A 3 18.15 27.75 -34.00
C ASN A 3 18.33 26.27 -33.64
N ALA A 4 19.32 25.59 -34.24
CA ALA A 4 19.67 24.21 -33.87
C ALA A 4 20.32 24.13 -32.48
N LEU A 5 21.06 25.18 -32.08
CA LEU A 5 21.68 25.29 -30.76
C LEU A 5 20.64 25.46 -29.64
N ILE A 6 19.55 26.19 -29.91
CA ILE A 6 18.45 26.43 -28.95
C ILE A 6 17.60 25.17 -28.79
N ILE A 7 17.35 24.43 -29.87
CA ILE A 7 16.58 23.17 -29.83
C ILE A 7 17.36 22.09 -29.04
N LEU A 8 18.69 22.02 -29.19
CA LEU A 8 19.53 21.10 -28.42
C LEU A 8 19.50 21.39 -26.91
N LEU A 9 19.43 22.67 -26.53
CA LEU A 9 19.40 23.14 -25.14
C LEU A 9 18.09 22.82 -24.41
N VAL A 10 16.95 22.84 -25.12
CA VAL A 10 15.62 22.55 -24.53
C VAL A 10 15.43 21.05 -24.30
N VAL A 11 15.99 20.19 -25.16
CA VAL A 11 15.91 18.72 -25.03
C VAL A 11 16.71 18.21 -23.83
N LEU A 12 17.84 18.86 -23.51
CA LEU A 12 18.67 18.52 -22.35
C LEU A 12 18.00 18.83 -21.00
N LEU A 13 17.05 19.76 -20.94
CA LEU A 13 16.34 20.12 -19.68
C LEU A 13 15.16 19.19 -19.33
N ALA A 14 14.66 18.38 -20.27
CA ALA A 14 13.48 17.53 -20.02
C ALA A 14 13.79 16.17 -19.37
N ALA A 15 15.08 15.81 -19.23
CA ALA A 15 15.51 14.50 -18.74
C ALA A 15 15.47 14.35 -17.20
N SER A 16 14.99 15.35 -16.46
CA SER A 16 15.02 15.38 -14.99
C SER A 16 13.74 14.92 -14.30
N PHE A 17 12.74 14.42 -15.03
CA PHE A 17 11.55 13.83 -14.41
C PHE A 17 11.86 12.44 -13.84
N SER A 18 12.59 12.42 -12.74
CA SER A 18 12.57 11.30 -11.81
C SER A 18 11.17 11.22 -11.23
N PHE A 19 10.31 10.38 -11.81
CA PHE A 19 9.14 9.85 -11.12
C PHE A 19 9.65 9.00 -9.96
N ALA A 20 9.97 9.64 -8.83
CA ALA A 20 10.07 8.93 -7.58
C ALA A 20 8.69 8.33 -7.31
N ALA A 21 8.58 7.01 -7.41
CA ALA A 21 7.38 6.29 -7.04
C ALA A 21 6.98 6.71 -5.62
N GLU A 22 5.77 7.26 -5.46
CA GLU A 22 5.27 7.64 -4.14
C GLU A 22 5.37 6.43 -3.20
N PRO A 23 5.88 6.60 -1.97
CA PRO A 23 5.80 5.53 -0.99
C PRO A 23 4.33 5.15 -0.83
N ALA A 24 4.02 3.92 -1.22
CA ALA A 24 2.70 3.35 -1.03
C ALA A 24 2.30 3.51 0.45
N PRO A 25 1.02 3.81 0.71
CA PRO A 25 0.59 4.59 1.85
C PRO A 25 0.92 3.94 3.19
N ASP A 26 1.62 4.68 4.05
CA ASP A 26 2.04 4.27 5.39
C ASP A 26 0.88 3.97 6.38
N SER A 27 -0.37 4.21 5.96
CA SER A 27 -1.55 3.94 6.76
C SER A 27 -2.02 2.48 6.61
N GLY A 28 -2.31 1.82 7.74
CA GLY A 28 -2.87 0.47 7.75
C GLY A 28 -4.19 0.32 6.96
N LYS A 29 -4.97 1.41 6.80
CA LYS A 29 -6.18 1.44 5.97
C LYS A 29 -5.85 1.23 4.50
N ALA A 30 -4.88 1.96 3.98
CA ALA A 30 -4.59 1.94 2.57
C ALA A 30 -3.83 0.67 2.17
N LEU A 31 -2.96 0.15 3.05
CA LEU A 31 -2.43 -1.22 2.92
C LEU A 31 -3.55 -2.26 2.90
N PHE A 32 -4.55 -2.13 3.78
CA PHE A 32 -5.70 -3.04 3.81
C PHE A 32 -6.46 -3.01 2.47
N GLU A 33 -6.75 -1.83 1.93
CA GLU A 33 -7.47 -1.67 0.66
C GLU A 33 -6.65 -2.20 -0.52
N ALA A 34 -5.35 -1.91 -0.58
CA ALA A 34 -4.49 -2.32 -1.69
C ALA A 34 -4.15 -3.82 -1.67
N ARG A 35 -3.99 -4.41 -0.49
CA ARG A 35 -3.56 -5.81 -0.34
C ARG A 35 -4.72 -6.79 -0.21
N CYS A 36 -5.71 -6.49 0.63
CA CYS A 36 -6.75 -7.46 0.99
C CYS A 36 -7.88 -7.58 -0.03
N SER A 37 -8.01 -6.62 -0.97
CA SER A 37 -9.00 -6.66 -2.05
C SER A 37 -8.60 -7.62 -3.19
N GLN A 38 -7.33 -8.05 -3.24
CA GLN A 38 -6.79 -8.83 -4.36
C GLN A 38 -7.28 -10.28 -4.43
N CYS A 39 -7.80 -10.83 -3.34
CA CYS A 39 -8.19 -12.25 -3.27
C CYS A 39 -9.67 -12.46 -2.92
N HIS A 40 -10.30 -11.53 -2.19
CA HIS A 40 -11.71 -11.59 -1.80
C HIS A 40 -12.21 -10.22 -1.36
N ALA A 41 -13.53 -10.05 -1.26
CA ALA A 41 -14.13 -8.79 -0.79
C ALA A 41 -13.66 -8.40 0.63
N LEU A 42 -13.43 -7.09 0.82
CA LEU A 42 -12.99 -6.51 2.10
C LEU A 42 -14.03 -6.66 3.22
N ASP A 43 -15.31 -6.72 2.85
CA ASP A 43 -16.46 -6.94 3.74
C ASP A 43 -16.27 -8.09 4.73
N ARG A 44 -15.57 -9.16 4.34
CA ARG A 44 -15.30 -10.30 5.22
C ARG A 44 -14.56 -9.89 6.49
N ALA A 45 -13.63 -8.94 6.37
CA ALA A 45 -12.93 -8.36 7.50
C ALA A 45 -13.73 -7.20 8.11
N LEU A 46 -14.33 -6.35 7.25
CA LEU A 46 -14.98 -5.13 7.73
C LEU A 46 -16.21 -5.37 8.61
N LYS A 47 -16.89 -6.52 8.44
CA LYS A 47 -18.06 -6.97 9.23
C LYS A 47 -17.68 -7.68 10.54
N LYS A 48 -16.40 -7.69 10.93
CA LYS A 48 -15.93 -8.36 12.14
C LYS A 48 -15.37 -7.35 13.13
N THR A 49 -15.70 -7.58 14.40
CA THR A 49 -15.11 -6.90 15.55
C THR A 49 -14.18 -7.91 16.21
N LYS A 50 -12.90 -7.56 16.34
CA LYS A 50 -11.88 -8.38 16.98
C LYS A 50 -10.87 -7.49 17.70
N THR A 51 -10.21 -8.04 18.70
CA THR A 51 -9.08 -7.41 19.37
C THR A 51 -7.85 -7.38 18.45
N LEU A 52 -6.85 -6.54 18.79
CA LEU A 52 -5.61 -6.47 18.02
C LEU A 52 -4.87 -7.82 17.92
N PRO A 53 -4.70 -8.62 19.00
CA PRO A 53 -4.07 -9.94 18.90
C PRO A 53 -4.80 -10.90 17.95
N GLU A 54 -6.13 -10.88 17.95
CA GLU A 54 -6.95 -11.70 17.05
C GLU A 54 -6.84 -11.25 15.58
N TRP A 55 -6.74 -9.93 15.36
CA TRP A 55 -6.46 -9.39 14.04
C TRP A 55 -5.08 -9.76 13.54
N LYS A 56 -4.02 -9.66 14.36
CA LYS A 56 -2.66 -10.09 13.99
C LYS A 56 -2.63 -11.55 13.55
N LYS A 57 -3.29 -12.45 14.29
CA LYS A 57 -3.44 -13.86 13.88
C LYS A 57 -4.13 -14.00 12.52
N THR A 58 -5.18 -13.20 12.28
CA THR A 58 -5.94 -13.24 11.03
C THR A 58 -5.10 -12.73 9.85
N THR A 59 -4.46 -11.58 9.97
CA THR A 59 -3.68 -10.95 8.90
C THR A 59 -2.41 -11.76 8.59
N ALA A 60 -1.74 -12.32 9.60
CA ALA A 60 -0.63 -13.25 9.40
C ALA A 60 -1.05 -14.51 8.62
N LYS A 61 -2.23 -15.07 8.93
CA LYS A 61 -2.79 -16.18 8.15
C LYS A 61 -3.04 -15.79 6.69
N MET A 62 -3.59 -14.61 6.44
CA MET A 62 -3.82 -14.12 5.07
C MET A 62 -2.51 -13.86 4.33
N ALA A 63 -1.49 -13.34 5.00
CA ALA A 63 -0.16 -13.12 4.42
C ALA A 63 0.46 -14.44 3.92
N LYS A 64 0.31 -15.54 4.67
CA LYS A 64 0.73 -16.88 4.23
C LYS A 64 0.01 -17.32 2.94
N TYR A 65 -1.28 -17.02 2.79
CA TYR A 65 -2.03 -17.33 1.57
C TYR A 65 -1.72 -16.38 0.41
N ALA A 66 -1.25 -15.17 0.71
CA ALA A 66 -0.96 -14.14 -0.28
C ALA A 66 0.34 -14.38 -1.08
N LYS A 67 1.08 -15.45 -0.81
CA LYS A 67 2.31 -15.86 -1.55
C LYS A 67 3.32 -14.70 -1.71
N GLY A 68 3.59 -13.97 -0.63
CA GLY A 68 4.55 -12.86 -0.63
C GLY A 68 3.98 -11.48 -1.01
N LYS A 69 2.71 -11.38 -1.39
CA LYS A 69 2.06 -10.09 -1.70
C LYS A 69 1.74 -9.24 -0.47
N ILE A 70 1.87 -9.80 0.73
CA ILE A 70 1.68 -9.13 2.01
C ILE A 70 2.87 -9.49 2.88
N THR A 71 3.69 -8.50 3.22
CA THR A 71 4.81 -8.68 4.16
C THR A 71 4.29 -8.80 5.59
N GLU A 72 5.13 -9.32 6.50
CA GLU A 72 4.80 -9.38 7.92
C GLU A 72 4.51 -7.99 8.49
N LYS A 73 5.36 -6.99 8.18
CA LYS A 73 5.18 -5.60 8.60
C LYS A 73 3.83 -5.02 8.13
N GLU A 74 3.50 -5.19 6.86
CA GLU A 74 2.19 -4.73 6.33
C GLU A 74 1.03 -5.45 7.02
N ALA A 75 1.15 -6.76 7.28
CA ALA A 75 0.13 -7.52 7.99
C ALA A 75 -0.10 -7.00 9.42
N GLU A 76 0.94 -6.54 10.11
CA GLU A 76 0.82 -5.89 11.41
C GLU A 76 0.16 -4.51 11.34
N GLN A 77 0.53 -3.68 10.36
CA GLN A 77 -0.08 -2.37 10.14
C GLN A 77 -1.57 -2.50 9.83
N ILE A 78 -1.94 -3.46 8.98
CA ILE A 78 -3.33 -3.78 8.65
C ILE A 78 -4.10 -4.24 9.90
N ALA A 79 -3.49 -5.07 10.75
CA ALA A 79 -4.12 -5.51 12.00
C ALA A 79 -4.38 -4.34 12.96
N GLY A 80 -3.44 -3.39 13.05
CA GLY A 80 -3.59 -2.15 13.81
C GLY A 80 -4.81 -1.35 13.35
N TYR A 81 -4.94 -1.14 12.04
CA TYR A 81 -6.10 -0.45 11.45
C TYR A 81 -7.42 -1.18 11.78
N LEU A 82 -7.51 -2.49 11.51
CA LEU A 82 -8.76 -3.25 11.71
C LEU A 82 -9.19 -3.31 13.18
N ALA A 83 -8.23 -3.34 14.11
CA ALA A 83 -8.53 -3.26 15.55
C ALA A 83 -8.99 -1.86 15.97
N GLY A 84 -8.38 -0.81 15.42
CA GLY A 84 -8.70 0.59 15.71
C GLY A 84 -10.11 1.00 15.31
N ARG A 85 -10.70 0.34 14.29
CA ARG A 85 -12.09 0.57 13.86
C ARG A 85 -13.15 0.30 14.94
N ASN A 86 -12.79 -0.40 16.02
CA ASN A 86 -13.70 -0.77 17.10
C ASN A 86 -13.71 0.24 18.25
N LYS A 87 -12.81 1.22 18.25
CA LYS A 87 -12.79 2.29 19.24
C LYS A 87 -13.77 3.39 18.79
N LYS A 88 -14.94 3.45 19.43
CA LYS A 88 -15.79 4.64 19.41
C LYS A 88 -15.25 5.66 20.40
#